data_AF-A0AAD3CMX1-F1
#
_entry.id   AF-A0AAD3CMX1-F1
#
_cell.length_a   1.000
_cell.length_b   1.000
_cell.length_c   1.000
_cell.angle_alpha   90.00
_cell.angle_beta   90.00
_cell.angle_gamma   90.00
#
_symmetry.space_group_name_H-M   'P 1'
#
loop_
_entity.id
_entity.type
_entity.pdbx_description
1 polymer ?
#
loop_
_entity_poly.entity_id
_entity_poly.type
_entity_poly.pdbx_seq_one_letter_code
_entity_poly.pdbx_strand_id
1 'polypeptide(L)'
;MTSLTQEILILEMLLKCIRENIIGDWKDETCRKDLMEIVQSTEKQLVDAFGKSLHRLGEFKPEESIVETVVKNFPDAMKIKNEKNRLPIQSCIWNESRYGAKYIPLLAREGMRHNVGGEEKRGGLLSSDPSFDNGRLNTLQLVANMNGYTATKEVDEGIVKVLESLKKDGLLKKEDVAEYYLIWYSARKGCPMRFKYLLQLDPESISSFVRNGQTFMHYLIHWRDQCHFKAILKVTLELYPEHAGYLFQMDTDGQQTAVERAIQKYGEKETMTVIHEMISSAQQFPILHHALTSIHVPATQDLFMKRFPWAYNLRDHNNRSLIQAILAAGPKVVNEHATVFASMSDEQICEMDPVTTLYPFAAVASGEDGDLEKSFYLLRRQPGVLDEVATGIADQGTKTSGKKKRKRDDNN
;
A
#
# COMPACT_ATOMS: atom_id res chain seq x y z
N MET A 1 12.14 26.75 -28.15
CA MET A 1 12.61 25.43 -28.62
C MET A 1 14.13 25.47 -28.62
N THR A 2 14.79 24.47 -28.04
CA THR A 2 16.26 24.37 -28.06
C THR A 2 16.76 24.03 -29.46
N SER A 3 18.02 24.38 -29.80
CA SER A 3 18.65 24.06 -31.10
C SER A 3 18.48 22.59 -31.48
N LEU A 4 18.70 21.68 -30.52
CA LEU A 4 18.60 20.24 -30.76
C LEU A 4 17.17 19.77 -31.10
N THR A 5 16.15 20.39 -30.50
CA THR A 5 14.76 20.06 -30.84
C THR A 5 14.48 20.42 -32.30
N GLN A 6 14.97 21.58 -32.76
CA GLN A 6 14.82 22.00 -34.15
C GLN A 6 15.58 21.09 -35.11
N GLU A 7 16.80 20.68 -34.75
CA GLU A 7 17.60 19.74 -35.54
C GLU A 7 16.88 18.39 -35.72
N ILE A 8 16.30 17.83 -34.65
CA ILE A 8 15.53 16.58 -34.71
C ILE A 8 14.32 16.73 -35.62
N LEU A 9 13.59 17.84 -35.52
CA LEU A 9 12.45 18.13 -36.39
C LEU A 9 12.86 18.31 -37.85
N ILE A 10 13.98 18.98 -38.12
CA ILE A 10 14.52 19.12 -39.48
C ILE A 10 14.86 17.76 -40.06
N LEU A 11 15.49 16.87 -39.28
CA LEU A 11 15.81 15.50 -39.73
C LEU A 11 14.53 14.72 -40.08
N GLU A 12 13.50 14.78 -39.23
CA GLU A 12 12.21 14.12 -39.51
C GLU A 12 11.53 14.71 -40.75
N MET A 13 11.45 16.04 -40.86
CA MET A 13 10.90 16.72 -42.02
C MET A 13 11.65 16.38 -43.31
N LEU A 14 12.98 16.28 -43.27
CA LEU A 14 13.79 15.88 -44.43
C LEU A 14 13.50 14.44 -44.85
N LEU A 15 13.46 13.49 -43.90
CA LEU A 15 13.13 12.10 -44.20
C LEU A 15 11.73 11.97 -44.80
N LYS A 16 10.75 12.70 -44.24
CA LYS A 16 9.38 12.74 -44.75
C LYS A 16 9.31 13.35 -46.14
N CYS A 17 9.97 14.48 -46.37
CA CYS A 17 10.01 15.15 -47.67
C CYS A 17 10.62 14.26 -48.76
N ILE A 18 11.69 13.54 -48.44
CA ILE A 18 12.33 12.62 -49.39
C ILE A 18 11.36 11.48 -49.76
N ARG A 19 10.66 10.90 -48.78
CA ARG A 19 9.66 9.83 -49.02
C ARG A 19 8.49 10.29 -49.88
N GLU A 20 7.86 11.40 -49.49
CA GLU A 20 6.57 11.81 -50.04
C GLU A 20 6.72 12.57 -51.36
N ASN A 21 7.71 13.47 -51.47
CA ASN A 21 7.79 14.40 -52.59
C ASN A 21 8.85 14.00 -53.62
N ILE A 22 9.99 13.48 -53.18
CA ILE A 22 11.09 13.18 -54.11
C ILE A 22 10.92 11.79 -54.72
N ILE A 23 10.67 10.79 -53.89
CA ILE A 23 10.60 9.39 -54.34
C ILE A 23 9.29 9.10 -55.07
N GLY A 24 8.18 9.76 -54.69
CA GLY A 24 6.87 9.58 -55.32
C GLY A 24 6.82 10.00 -56.79
N ASP A 25 7.50 11.09 -57.15
CA ASP A 25 7.46 11.68 -58.49
C ASP A 25 8.59 11.21 -59.41
N TRP A 26 9.53 10.40 -58.91
CA TRP A 26 10.71 9.97 -59.66
C TRP A 26 10.39 8.81 -60.63
N LYS A 27 10.66 9.01 -61.93
CA LYS A 27 10.32 8.02 -62.98
C LYS A 27 11.32 6.87 -63.14
N ASP A 28 12.58 7.08 -62.75
CA ASP A 28 13.61 6.03 -62.77
C ASP A 28 13.45 5.10 -61.56
N GLU A 29 12.96 3.89 -61.83
CA GLU A 29 12.70 2.86 -60.81
C GLU A 29 13.96 2.44 -60.04
N THR A 30 15.13 2.43 -60.70
CA THR A 30 16.40 2.02 -60.07
C THR A 30 16.84 3.08 -59.08
N CYS A 31 16.89 4.34 -59.52
CA CYS A 31 17.22 5.48 -58.65
C CYS A 31 16.24 5.59 -57.48
N ARG A 32 14.93 5.40 -57.73
CA ARG A 32 13.89 5.39 -56.71
C ARG A 32 14.14 4.33 -55.63
N LYS A 33 14.52 3.12 -56.05
CA LYS A 33 14.87 2.03 -55.14
C LYS A 33 16.12 2.36 -54.32
N ASP A 34 17.18 2.85 -54.94
CA ASP A 34 18.43 3.21 -54.26
C ASP A 34 18.20 4.33 -53.21
N LEU A 35 17.39 5.34 -53.54
CA LEU A 35 17.01 6.40 -52.60
C LEU A 35 16.19 5.87 -51.43
N MET A 36 15.25 4.96 -51.67
CA MET A 36 14.49 4.30 -50.61
C MET A 36 15.41 3.50 -49.67
N GLU A 37 16.39 2.78 -50.21
CA GLU A 37 17.38 2.04 -49.42
C GLU A 37 18.22 2.98 -48.54
N ILE A 38 18.65 4.14 -49.06
CA ILE A 38 19.38 5.16 -48.30
C ILE A 38 18.52 5.72 -47.16
N VAL A 39 17.27 6.09 -47.43
CA VAL A 39 16.34 6.64 -46.43
C VAL A 39 16.08 5.63 -45.32
N GLN A 40 15.79 4.38 -45.66
CA GLN A 40 15.57 3.30 -44.69
C GLN A 40 16.81 3.02 -43.84
N SER A 41 17.99 2.98 -44.47
CA SER A 41 19.26 2.81 -43.76
C SER A 41 19.51 3.95 -42.78
N THR A 42 19.24 5.19 -43.19
CA THR A 42 19.42 6.39 -42.35
C THR A 42 18.45 6.39 -41.17
N GLU A 43 17.17 6.12 -41.41
CA GLU A 43 16.16 6.03 -40.34
C GLU A 43 16.51 4.94 -39.32
N LYS A 44 16.94 3.77 -39.79
CA LYS A 44 17.41 2.68 -38.91
C LYS A 44 18.59 3.13 -38.03
N GLN A 45 19.58 3.80 -38.61
CA GLN A 45 20.73 4.32 -37.86
C GLN A 45 20.31 5.36 -36.81
N LEU A 46 19.37 6.24 -37.15
CA LEU A 46 18.81 7.22 -36.21
C LEU A 46 18.05 6.54 -35.07
N VAL A 47 17.18 5.57 -35.39
CA VAL A 47 16.46 4.77 -34.39
C VAL A 47 17.42 4.07 -33.42
N ASP A 48 18.47 3.43 -33.94
CA ASP A 48 19.50 2.79 -33.12
C ASP A 48 20.26 3.80 -32.25
N ALA A 49 20.65 4.95 -32.82
CA ALA A 49 21.38 5.99 -32.10
C ALA A 49 20.53 6.64 -30.99
N PHE A 50 19.26 6.94 -31.28
CA PHE A 50 18.32 7.45 -30.29
C PHE A 50 18.00 6.40 -29.23
N GLY A 51 17.80 5.13 -29.60
CA GLY A 51 17.60 4.06 -28.64
C GLY A 51 18.75 3.95 -27.63
N LYS A 52 20.00 3.93 -28.13
CA LYS A 52 21.22 3.96 -27.28
C LYS A 52 21.30 5.21 -26.41
N SER A 53 20.78 6.34 -26.88
CA SER A 53 20.75 7.59 -26.11
C SER A 53 19.66 7.59 -25.03
N LEU A 54 18.49 6.98 -25.31
CA LEU A 54 17.41 6.82 -24.34
C LEU A 54 17.82 5.93 -23.16
N HIS A 55 18.70 4.95 -23.35
CA HIS A 55 19.28 4.18 -22.24
C HIS A 55 20.16 5.00 -21.28
N ARG A 56 20.62 6.18 -21.70
CA ARG A 56 21.55 7.07 -20.98
C ARG A 56 20.91 8.37 -20.51
N LEU A 57 19.58 8.43 -20.44
CA LEU A 57 18.84 9.63 -20.00
C LEU A 57 19.25 10.12 -18.61
N GLY A 58 19.65 9.21 -17.72
CA GLY A 58 20.17 9.57 -16.41
C GLY A 58 21.51 10.30 -16.47
N GLU A 59 22.38 9.96 -17.42
CA GLU A 59 23.71 10.56 -17.56
C GLU A 59 23.61 11.96 -18.17
N PHE A 60 22.95 12.07 -19.32
CA PHE A 60 22.89 13.32 -20.09
C PHE A 60 21.86 14.32 -19.57
N LYS A 61 20.82 13.83 -18.88
CA LYS A 61 19.74 14.64 -18.29
C LYS A 61 19.11 15.67 -19.28
N PRO A 62 18.74 15.27 -20.52
CA PRO A 62 18.14 16.20 -21.47
C PRO A 62 16.84 16.83 -20.94
N GLU A 63 16.39 17.93 -21.53
CA GLU A 63 15.05 18.43 -21.25
C GLU A 63 13.99 17.40 -21.66
N GLU A 64 12.90 17.28 -20.90
CA GLU A 64 11.82 16.32 -21.19
C GLU A 64 11.20 16.55 -22.58
N SER A 65 11.13 17.80 -23.03
CA SER A 65 10.64 18.18 -24.37
C SER A 65 11.49 17.58 -25.50
N ILE A 66 12.81 17.47 -25.31
CA ILE A 66 13.72 16.84 -26.28
C ILE A 66 13.44 15.33 -26.32
N VAL A 67 13.31 14.69 -25.15
CA VAL A 67 12.99 13.25 -25.06
C VAL A 67 11.64 12.96 -25.69
N GLU A 68 10.63 13.78 -25.41
CA GLU A 68 9.30 13.69 -26.02
C GLU A 68 9.36 13.82 -27.54
N THR A 69 10.16 14.76 -28.05
CA THR A 69 10.35 14.97 -29.50
C THR A 69 11.01 13.74 -30.14
N VAL A 70 12.08 13.20 -29.54
CA VAL A 70 12.73 11.98 -30.05
C VAL A 70 11.73 10.82 -30.10
N VAL A 71 11.00 10.60 -29.00
CA VAL A 71 10.09 9.47 -28.87
C VAL A 71 8.90 9.57 -29.83
N LYS A 72 8.33 10.76 -30.03
CA LYS A 72 7.21 10.96 -30.97
C LYS A 72 7.62 10.75 -32.43
N ASN A 73 8.81 11.18 -32.80
CA ASN A 73 9.29 11.10 -34.19
C ASN A 73 9.96 9.76 -34.51
N PHE A 74 10.56 9.10 -33.51
CA PHE A 74 11.25 7.81 -33.66
C PHE A 74 10.78 6.82 -32.59
N PRO A 75 9.51 6.41 -32.59
CA PRO A 75 8.95 5.57 -31.52
C PRO A 75 9.60 4.19 -31.41
N ASP A 76 10.13 3.65 -32.50
CA ASP A 76 10.87 2.38 -32.50
C ASP A 76 12.18 2.45 -31.71
N ALA A 77 12.72 3.66 -31.46
CA ALA A 77 13.88 3.85 -30.59
C ALA A 77 13.61 3.35 -29.15
N MET A 78 12.34 3.40 -28.70
CA MET A 78 11.94 2.87 -27.40
C MET A 78 11.92 1.33 -27.34
N LYS A 79 11.95 0.64 -28.49
CA LYS A 79 11.98 -0.83 -28.58
C LYS A 79 13.40 -1.36 -28.66
N ILE A 80 14.39 -0.49 -28.91
CA ILE A 80 15.80 -0.86 -28.91
C ILE A 80 16.17 -1.31 -27.50
N LYS A 81 16.75 -2.50 -27.42
CA LYS A 81 17.23 -3.07 -26.18
C LYS A 81 18.73 -2.88 -26.06
N ASN A 82 19.20 -2.67 -24.85
CA ASN A 82 20.63 -2.60 -24.59
C ASN A 82 21.27 -4.00 -24.48
N GLU A 83 22.58 -4.05 -24.18
CA GLU A 83 23.36 -5.27 -23.99
C GLU A 83 22.85 -6.17 -22.85
N LYS A 84 22.05 -5.63 -21.93
CA LYS A 84 21.37 -6.37 -20.86
C LYS A 84 19.94 -6.77 -21.23
N ASN A 85 19.55 -6.65 -22.51
CA ASN A 85 18.20 -6.93 -23.02
C ASN A 85 17.09 -6.05 -22.41
N ARG A 86 17.44 -4.88 -21.86
CA ARG A 86 16.49 -3.96 -21.21
C ARG A 86 15.93 -2.96 -22.21
N LEU A 87 14.68 -2.54 -22.00
CA LEU A 87 14.08 -1.38 -22.68
C LEU A 87 14.61 -0.06 -22.07
N PRO A 88 14.52 1.09 -22.78
CA PRO A 88 14.99 2.36 -22.25
C PRO A 88 14.34 2.78 -20.92
N ILE A 89 13.04 2.52 -20.77
CA ILE A 89 12.32 2.78 -19.51
C ILE A 89 12.87 1.97 -18.32
N GLN A 90 13.36 0.75 -18.57
CA GLN A 90 14.00 -0.08 -17.54
C GLN A 90 15.39 0.48 -17.19
N SER A 91 16.16 0.94 -18.18
CA SER A 91 17.47 1.58 -17.96
C SER A 91 17.40 2.85 -17.11
N CYS A 92 16.29 3.59 -17.15
CA CYS A 92 16.07 4.75 -16.28
C CYS A 92 16.19 4.45 -14.78
N ILE A 93 15.97 3.20 -14.36
CA ILE A 93 16.01 2.77 -12.96
C ILE A 93 17.43 2.39 -12.53
N TRP A 94 18.20 1.82 -13.45
CA TRP A 94 19.51 1.25 -13.15
C TRP A 94 20.68 2.21 -13.32
N ASN A 95 20.47 3.35 -13.97
CA ASN A 95 21.53 4.31 -14.16
C ASN A 95 21.98 4.86 -12.79
N GLU A 96 23.28 4.77 -12.51
CA GLU A 96 23.89 5.19 -11.22
C GLU A 96 23.53 6.63 -10.85
N SER A 97 23.25 7.45 -11.86
CA SER A 97 22.94 8.86 -11.67
C SER A 97 21.59 9.10 -10.97
N ARG A 98 20.67 8.13 -10.90
CA ARG A 98 19.31 8.24 -10.29
C ARG A 98 18.38 9.25 -10.98
N TYR A 99 18.89 10.12 -11.86
CA TYR A 99 18.12 11.14 -12.58
C TYR A 99 17.29 10.58 -13.73
N GLY A 100 17.48 9.31 -14.09
CA GLY A 100 16.69 8.65 -15.14
C GLY A 100 15.22 8.46 -14.75
N ALA A 101 14.92 8.32 -13.46
CA ALA A 101 13.57 8.00 -12.98
C ALA A 101 12.52 9.05 -13.39
N LYS A 102 12.90 10.33 -13.50
CA LYS A 102 11.96 11.40 -13.87
C LYS A 102 11.34 11.23 -15.26
N TYR A 103 12.02 10.51 -16.17
CA TYR A 103 11.50 10.27 -17.54
C TYR A 103 10.55 9.08 -17.63
N ILE A 104 10.41 8.28 -16.56
CA ILE A 104 9.57 7.07 -16.58
C ILE A 104 8.11 7.38 -16.95
N PRO A 105 7.44 8.41 -16.40
CA PRO A 105 6.07 8.74 -16.79
C PRO A 105 5.93 9.07 -18.28
N LEU A 106 6.87 9.87 -18.81
CA LEU A 106 6.91 10.22 -20.23
C LEU A 106 7.09 8.97 -21.12
N LEU A 107 8.08 8.14 -20.81
CA LEU A 107 8.37 6.93 -21.59
C LEU A 107 7.23 5.91 -21.51
N ALA A 108 6.58 5.75 -20.36
CA ALA A 108 5.44 4.85 -20.22
C ALA A 108 4.23 5.35 -21.03
N ARG A 109 3.93 6.65 -20.96
CA ARG A 109 2.81 7.27 -21.70
C ARG A 109 2.99 7.17 -23.21
N GLU A 110 4.14 7.58 -23.72
CA GLU A 110 4.42 7.47 -25.16
C GLU A 110 4.60 6.01 -25.58
N GLY A 111 5.27 5.20 -24.76
CA GLY A 111 5.41 3.77 -24.99
C GLY A 111 4.06 3.06 -25.15
N MET A 112 3.04 3.45 -24.36
CA MET A 112 1.69 2.90 -24.48
C MET A 112 1.05 3.24 -25.83
N ARG A 113 1.23 4.47 -26.34
CA ARG A 113 0.72 4.89 -27.66
C ARG A 113 1.35 4.09 -28.80
N HIS A 114 2.59 3.66 -28.63
CA HIS A 114 3.38 2.95 -29.65
C HIS A 114 3.52 1.44 -29.38
N ASN A 115 2.72 0.89 -28.46
CA ASN A 115 2.72 -0.52 -28.06
C ASN A 115 4.12 -1.06 -27.65
N VAL A 116 4.91 -0.23 -26.98
CA VAL A 116 6.22 -0.63 -26.44
C VAL A 116 6.03 -1.55 -25.24
N GLY A 117 6.78 -2.66 -25.23
CA GLY A 117 6.64 -3.72 -24.22
C GLY A 117 5.53 -4.73 -24.53
N GLY A 118 4.68 -4.46 -25.52
CA GLY A 118 3.56 -5.31 -25.91
C GLY A 118 2.22 -4.87 -25.31
N GLU A 119 1.16 -5.55 -25.74
CA GLU A 119 -0.20 -5.26 -25.33
C GLU A 119 -0.34 -5.40 -23.81
N GLU A 120 -1.11 -4.49 -23.20
CA GLU A 120 -1.33 -4.41 -21.74
C GLU A 120 -0.07 -4.12 -20.89
N LYS A 121 1.13 -4.00 -21.49
CA LYS A 121 2.36 -3.75 -20.72
C LYS A 121 2.59 -2.27 -20.38
N ARG A 122 1.60 -1.42 -20.63
CA ARG A 122 1.56 0.03 -20.29
C ARG A 122 2.87 0.75 -20.66
N GLY A 123 3.29 0.59 -21.92
CA GLY A 123 4.51 1.21 -22.44
C GLY A 123 5.81 0.67 -21.84
N GLY A 124 5.84 -0.60 -21.45
CA GLY A 124 6.98 -1.24 -20.81
C GLY A 124 7.01 -1.11 -19.29
N LEU A 125 6.05 -0.40 -18.69
CA LEU A 125 5.97 -0.24 -17.23
C LEU A 125 5.73 -1.58 -16.51
N LEU A 126 5.00 -2.50 -17.14
CA LEU A 126 4.74 -3.85 -16.62
C LEU A 126 5.62 -4.92 -17.29
N SER A 127 6.62 -4.53 -18.07
CA SER A 127 7.59 -5.47 -18.64
C SER A 127 8.60 -5.93 -17.60
N SER A 128 8.81 -7.24 -17.50
CA SER A 128 9.83 -7.84 -16.64
C SER A 128 11.22 -7.35 -17.02
N ASP A 129 12.01 -7.02 -16.00
CA ASP A 129 13.42 -6.69 -16.17
C ASP A 129 14.25 -7.98 -16.29
N PRO A 130 15.04 -8.15 -17.36
CA PRO A 130 15.82 -9.36 -17.61
C PRO A 130 17.00 -9.55 -16.66
N SER A 131 17.40 -8.55 -15.87
CA SER A 131 18.60 -8.61 -15.03
C SER A 131 18.39 -9.11 -13.61
N PHE A 132 17.16 -9.37 -13.21
CA PHE A 132 16.93 -10.14 -12.00
C PHE A 132 16.94 -11.61 -12.39
N ASP A 133 17.79 -12.43 -11.75
CA ASP A 133 18.02 -13.86 -12.09
C ASP A 133 16.74 -14.72 -12.09
N ASN A 134 15.62 -14.20 -11.59
CA ASN A 134 14.31 -14.86 -11.62
C ASN A 134 13.28 -14.17 -12.53
N GLY A 135 13.64 -13.10 -13.26
CA GLY A 135 12.77 -12.35 -14.18
C GLY A 135 11.52 -11.72 -13.54
N ARG A 136 11.51 -11.56 -12.21
CA ARG A 136 10.25 -11.34 -11.46
C ARG A 136 9.83 -9.88 -11.33
N LEU A 137 10.75 -8.93 -11.47
CA LEU A 137 10.41 -7.52 -11.22
C LEU A 137 10.10 -6.80 -12.52
N ASN A 138 8.91 -6.21 -12.59
CA ASN A 138 8.59 -5.27 -13.65
C ASN A 138 9.11 -3.86 -13.32
N THR A 139 9.10 -2.98 -14.32
CA THR A 139 9.57 -1.59 -14.19
C THR A 139 8.85 -0.85 -13.04
N LEU A 140 7.54 -1.06 -12.84
CA LEU A 140 6.79 -0.44 -11.73
C LEU A 140 7.28 -0.90 -10.35
N GLN A 141 7.50 -2.20 -10.17
CA GLN A 141 8.08 -2.76 -8.94
C GLN A 141 9.50 -2.25 -8.71
N LEU A 142 10.28 -2.07 -9.79
CA LEU A 142 11.61 -1.48 -9.70
C LEU A 142 11.57 -0.01 -9.28
N VAL A 143 10.60 0.78 -9.76
CA VAL A 143 10.36 2.15 -9.25
C VAL A 143 10.02 2.10 -7.77
N ALA A 144 9.17 1.18 -7.34
CA ALA A 144 8.84 0.99 -5.92
C ALA A 144 10.04 0.54 -5.07
N ASN A 145 10.97 -0.26 -5.62
CA ASN A 145 12.13 -0.82 -4.92
C ASN A 145 13.40 0.05 -4.99
N MET A 146 13.43 1.09 -5.83
CA MET A 146 14.64 1.83 -6.19
C MET A 146 15.38 2.39 -4.96
N ASN A 147 16.69 2.10 -4.87
CA ASN A 147 17.67 2.68 -3.94
C ASN A 147 17.38 2.53 -2.43
N GLY A 148 16.69 1.47 -2.01
CA GLY A 148 16.25 1.30 -0.61
C GLY A 148 17.33 1.45 0.50
N TYR A 149 18.62 1.25 0.21
CA TYR A 149 19.70 1.34 1.20
C TYR A 149 20.46 2.68 1.22
N THR A 150 20.44 3.44 0.12
CA THR A 150 21.23 4.67 -0.06
C THR A 150 20.41 5.83 -0.61
N ALA A 151 19.09 5.70 -0.60
CA ALA A 151 18.18 6.77 -0.97
C ALA A 151 18.31 7.92 0.03
N THR A 152 18.60 9.11 -0.51
CA THR A 152 18.44 10.36 0.23
C THR A 152 16.96 10.73 0.23
N LYS A 153 16.57 11.68 1.10
CA LYS A 153 15.21 12.19 1.16
C LYS A 153 14.76 12.71 -0.21
N GLU A 154 15.62 13.43 -0.91
CA GLU A 154 15.35 14.05 -2.21
C GLU A 154 15.10 13.00 -3.30
N VAL A 155 15.83 11.87 -3.24
CA VAL A 155 15.60 10.74 -4.16
C VAL A 155 14.22 10.13 -3.90
N ASP A 156 13.85 9.92 -2.64
CA ASP A 156 12.55 9.33 -2.32
C ASP A 156 11.38 10.28 -2.68
N GLU A 157 11.52 11.59 -2.43
CA GLU A 157 10.57 12.62 -2.90
C GLU A 157 10.46 12.63 -4.44
N GLY A 158 11.59 12.52 -5.14
CA GLY A 158 11.62 12.44 -6.59
C GLY A 158 10.86 11.22 -7.14
N ILE A 159 10.98 10.07 -6.48
CA ILE A 159 10.23 8.87 -6.89
C ILE A 159 8.74 8.99 -6.55
N VAL A 160 8.37 9.64 -5.44
CA VAL A 160 6.95 9.93 -5.16
C VAL A 160 6.33 10.77 -6.28
N LYS A 161 7.03 11.81 -6.77
CA LYS A 161 6.57 12.61 -7.92
C LYS A 161 6.39 11.79 -9.20
N VAL A 162 7.26 10.80 -9.42
CA VAL A 162 7.13 9.85 -10.53
C VAL A 162 5.86 9.01 -10.38
N LEU A 163 5.60 8.45 -9.20
CA LEU A 163 4.39 7.67 -8.92
C LEU A 163 3.12 8.53 -9.04
N GLU A 164 3.14 9.77 -8.56
CA GLU A 164 2.05 10.73 -8.71
C GLU A 164 1.76 11.04 -10.18
N SER A 165 2.80 11.26 -10.99
CA SER A 165 2.64 11.48 -12.43
C SER A 165 2.06 10.24 -13.12
N LEU A 166 2.52 9.04 -12.77
CA LEU A 166 1.97 7.79 -13.31
C LEU A 166 0.49 7.61 -12.92
N LYS A 167 0.12 7.96 -11.68
CA LYS A 167 -1.28 7.93 -11.23
C LYS A 167 -2.13 8.94 -12.00
N LYS A 168 -1.64 10.17 -12.17
CA LYS A 168 -2.32 11.23 -12.93
C LYS A 168 -2.60 10.83 -14.37
N ASP A 169 -1.65 10.12 -15.00
CA ASP A 169 -1.78 9.64 -16.38
C ASP A 169 -2.59 8.33 -16.50
N GLY A 170 -3.14 7.81 -15.39
CA GLY A 170 -3.89 6.55 -15.36
C GLY A 170 -3.04 5.29 -15.58
N LEU A 171 -1.72 5.41 -15.46
CA LEU A 171 -0.76 4.33 -15.66
C LEU A 171 -0.46 3.54 -14.37
N LEU A 172 -0.61 4.18 -13.21
CA LEU A 172 -0.60 3.56 -11.89
C LEU A 172 -2.02 3.62 -11.29
N LYS A 173 -2.56 2.45 -10.93
CA LYS A 173 -3.89 2.26 -10.34
C LYS A 173 -3.78 1.83 -8.87
N LYS A 174 -4.90 1.90 -8.13
CA LYS A 174 -4.96 1.40 -6.75
C LYS A 174 -4.61 -0.09 -6.71
N GLU A 175 -5.21 -0.85 -7.62
CA GLU A 175 -5.12 -2.31 -7.68
C GLU A 175 -3.68 -2.80 -7.92
N ASP A 176 -2.88 -2.00 -8.63
CA ASP A 176 -1.47 -2.31 -8.89
C ASP A 176 -0.65 -2.41 -7.59
N VAL A 177 -1.04 -1.69 -6.53
CA VAL A 177 -0.32 -1.69 -5.24
C VAL A 177 -0.34 -3.09 -4.63
N ALA A 178 -1.52 -3.70 -4.57
CA ALA A 178 -1.69 -5.07 -4.09
C ALA A 178 -1.20 -6.10 -5.12
N GLU A 179 -1.63 -6.00 -6.39
CA GLU A 179 -1.33 -6.97 -7.46
C GLU A 179 0.18 -7.17 -7.66
N TYR A 180 0.95 -6.07 -7.65
CA TYR A 180 2.39 -6.11 -7.83
C TYR A 180 3.18 -5.99 -6.53
N TYR A 181 2.53 -6.09 -5.37
CA TYR A 181 3.14 -5.99 -4.04
C TYR A 181 4.00 -4.74 -3.86
N LEU A 182 3.59 -3.58 -4.40
CA LEU A 182 4.37 -2.35 -4.39
C LEU A 182 4.65 -1.86 -2.96
N ILE A 183 3.74 -2.15 -2.03
CA ILE A 183 3.89 -1.84 -0.60
C ILE A 183 5.11 -2.56 0.00
N TRP A 184 5.38 -3.80 -0.41
CA TRP A 184 6.56 -4.56 0.00
C TRP A 184 7.85 -4.00 -0.60
N TYR A 185 7.83 -3.67 -1.89
CA TYR A 185 9.02 -3.15 -2.56
C TYR A 185 9.44 -1.78 -2.03
N SER A 186 8.48 -0.95 -1.61
CA SER A 186 8.73 0.34 -0.97
C SER A 186 9.04 0.25 0.54
N ALA A 187 8.86 -0.91 1.18
CA ALA A 187 9.12 -1.13 2.61
C ALA A 187 10.63 -1.15 2.95
N ARG A 188 11.26 0.01 2.81
CA ARG A 188 12.71 0.25 2.96
C ARG A 188 12.95 1.39 3.94
N LYS A 189 13.98 1.28 4.77
CA LYS A 189 14.35 2.31 5.76
C LYS A 189 14.56 3.68 5.10
N GLY A 190 15.17 3.73 3.91
CA GLY A 190 15.44 4.95 3.16
C GLY A 190 14.29 5.45 2.28
N CYS A 191 13.12 4.78 2.27
CA CYS A 191 12.01 5.13 1.38
C CYS A 191 10.66 5.37 2.10
N PRO A 192 10.62 6.10 3.24
CA PRO A 192 9.40 6.24 4.01
C PRO A 192 8.29 6.99 3.27
N MET A 193 8.63 7.95 2.39
CA MET A 193 7.62 8.76 1.70
C MET A 193 6.95 7.98 0.58
N ARG A 194 7.73 7.14 -0.13
CA ARG A 194 7.18 6.22 -1.14
C ARG A 194 6.27 5.18 -0.52
N PHE A 195 6.70 4.58 0.60
CA PHE A 195 5.87 3.65 1.35
C PHE A 195 4.57 4.33 1.80
N LYS A 196 4.68 5.52 2.40
CA LYS A 196 3.54 6.34 2.84
C LYS A 196 2.56 6.61 1.70
N TYR A 197 3.07 7.05 0.54
CA TYR A 197 2.25 7.34 -0.63
C TYR A 197 1.49 6.10 -1.14
N LEU A 198 2.18 4.96 -1.28
CA LEU A 198 1.55 3.72 -1.74
C LEU A 198 0.54 3.18 -0.73
N LEU A 199 0.79 3.34 0.57
CA LEU A 199 -0.15 2.95 1.62
C LEU A 199 -1.41 3.83 1.61
N GLN A 200 -1.26 5.14 1.39
CA GLN A 200 -2.41 6.04 1.22
C GLN A 200 -3.20 5.76 -0.06
N LEU A 201 -2.51 5.28 -1.10
CA LEU A 201 -3.15 4.90 -2.35
C LEU A 201 -4.03 3.65 -2.16
N ASP A 202 -3.52 2.66 -1.42
CA ASP A 202 -4.25 1.42 -1.10
C ASP A 202 -3.97 0.95 0.35
N PRO A 203 -4.80 1.36 1.33
CA PRO A 203 -4.60 0.98 2.74
C PRO A 203 -4.75 -0.53 2.99
N GLU A 204 -5.56 -1.19 2.17
CA GLU A 204 -5.86 -2.62 2.24
C GLU A 204 -4.70 -3.48 1.70
N SER A 205 -3.71 -2.86 1.05
CA SER A 205 -2.53 -3.56 0.54
C SER A 205 -1.71 -4.24 1.64
N ILE A 206 -1.75 -3.75 2.89
CA ILE A 206 -1.08 -4.39 4.02
C ILE A 206 -1.82 -5.66 4.46
N SER A 207 -3.14 -5.60 4.61
CA SER A 207 -3.95 -6.74 5.07
C SER A 207 -4.08 -7.83 4.02
N SER A 208 -4.18 -7.46 2.75
CA SER A 208 -4.26 -8.39 1.63
C SER A 208 -2.91 -9.01 1.23
N PHE A 209 -1.79 -8.46 1.73
CA PHE A 209 -0.47 -9.01 1.43
C PHE A 209 -0.32 -10.40 2.06
N VAL A 210 -0.15 -11.40 1.20
CA VAL A 210 0.30 -12.74 1.58
C VAL A 210 1.35 -13.19 0.58
N ARG A 211 2.53 -13.54 1.09
CA ARG A 211 3.63 -14.09 0.28
C ARG A 211 4.33 -15.20 1.03
N ASN A 212 4.42 -16.38 0.41
CA ASN A 212 4.97 -17.59 1.03
C ASN A 212 4.32 -17.92 2.38
N GLY A 213 2.99 -17.78 2.50
CA GLY A 213 2.28 -18.02 3.76
C GLY A 213 2.53 -16.98 4.86
N GLN A 214 3.07 -15.81 4.51
CA GLN A 214 3.37 -14.77 5.49
C GLN A 214 2.58 -13.50 5.16
N THR A 215 1.96 -12.94 6.20
CA THR A 215 1.36 -11.61 6.15
C THR A 215 2.44 -10.55 6.01
N PHE A 216 2.06 -9.30 5.73
CA PHE A 216 3.02 -8.22 5.49
C PHE A 216 4.04 -8.06 6.64
N MET A 217 3.56 -8.00 7.89
CA MET A 217 4.42 -7.80 9.05
C MET A 217 5.37 -8.99 9.27
N HIS A 218 4.86 -10.21 9.12
CA HIS A 218 5.69 -11.42 9.20
C HIS A 218 6.81 -11.43 8.16
N TYR A 219 6.47 -11.10 6.91
CA TYR A 219 7.43 -11.08 5.81
C TYR A 219 8.46 -9.94 6.01
N LEU A 220 8.00 -8.78 6.47
CA LEU A 220 8.86 -7.65 6.83
C LEU A 220 9.86 -8.02 7.91
N ILE A 221 9.41 -8.60 9.01
CA ILE A 221 10.28 -9.03 10.10
C ILE A 221 11.23 -10.11 9.61
N HIS A 222 10.76 -11.11 8.85
CA HIS A 222 11.60 -12.20 8.36
C HIS A 222 12.76 -11.69 7.49
N TRP A 223 12.51 -10.78 6.54
CA TRP A 223 13.49 -10.36 5.54
C TRP A 223 14.23 -9.06 5.86
N ARG A 224 13.81 -8.29 6.86
CA ARG A 224 14.43 -7.00 7.20
C ARG A 224 15.03 -6.95 8.59
N ASP A 225 15.91 -5.98 8.80
CA ASP A 225 16.43 -5.63 10.12
C ASP A 225 15.42 -4.81 10.93
N GLN A 226 15.74 -4.59 12.20
CA GLN A 226 14.92 -3.83 13.13
C GLN A 226 14.71 -2.36 12.70
N CYS A 227 15.68 -1.74 12.02
CA CYS A 227 15.54 -0.35 11.55
C CYS A 227 14.44 -0.22 10.49
N HIS A 228 14.33 -1.21 9.60
CA HIS A 228 13.24 -1.27 8.62
C HIS A 228 11.90 -1.49 9.30
N PHE A 229 11.82 -2.45 10.22
CA PHE A 229 10.60 -2.71 10.99
C PHE A 229 10.12 -1.45 11.70
N LYS A 230 11.00 -0.75 12.43
CA LYS A 230 10.72 0.52 13.10
C LYS A 230 10.20 1.59 12.13
N ALA A 231 10.88 1.81 11.01
CA ALA A 231 10.51 2.86 10.06
C ALA A 231 9.13 2.60 9.44
N ILE A 232 8.83 1.36 9.10
CA ILE A 232 7.56 0.98 8.46
C ILE A 232 6.42 0.95 9.47
N LEU A 233 6.65 0.45 10.68
CA LEU A 233 5.68 0.50 11.76
C LEU A 233 5.31 1.97 12.07
N LYS A 234 6.30 2.86 12.15
CA LYS A 234 6.07 4.30 12.34
C LYS A 234 5.08 4.86 11.32
N VAL A 235 5.37 4.69 10.03
CA VAL A 235 4.53 5.25 8.96
C VAL A 235 3.14 4.61 8.96
N THR A 236 3.05 3.32 9.25
CA THR A 236 1.77 2.60 9.34
C THR A 236 0.90 3.18 10.45
N LEU A 237 1.44 3.36 11.65
CA LEU A 237 0.72 3.90 12.81
C LEU A 237 0.41 5.40 12.67
N GLU A 238 1.25 6.17 11.99
CA GLU A 238 0.97 7.58 11.68
C GLU A 238 -0.25 7.75 10.77
N LEU A 239 -0.47 6.82 9.85
CA LEU A 239 -1.56 6.91 8.87
C LEU A 239 -2.83 6.16 9.30
N TYR A 240 -2.65 4.97 9.86
CA TYR A 240 -3.71 4.03 10.20
C TYR A 240 -3.41 3.43 11.56
N PRO A 241 -3.66 4.16 12.67
CA PRO A 241 -3.40 3.66 14.01
C PRO A 241 -4.03 2.28 14.23
N GLU A 242 -5.27 2.07 13.78
CA GLU A 242 -6.02 0.80 13.86
C GLU A 242 -5.27 -0.41 13.27
N HIS A 243 -4.31 -0.17 12.38
CA HIS A 243 -3.45 -1.19 11.80
C HIS A 243 -2.35 -1.69 12.75
N ALA A 244 -2.20 -1.17 13.98
CA ALA A 244 -1.32 -1.81 14.95
C ALA A 244 -1.79 -3.22 15.33
N GLY A 245 -3.07 -3.54 15.10
CA GLY A 245 -3.58 -4.90 15.18
C GLY A 245 -2.76 -5.91 14.36
N TYR A 246 -2.08 -5.47 13.28
CA TYR A 246 -1.21 -6.35 12.49
C TYR A 246 0.03 -6.85 13.23
N LEU A 247 0.40 -6.26 14.38
CA LEU A 247 1.41 -6.82 15.28
C LEU A 247 0.94 -8.14 15.92
N PHE A 248 -0.37 -8.31 16.09
CA PHE A 248 -0.99 -9.48 16.73
C PHE A 248 -1.69 -10.41 15.72
N GLN A 249 -1.59 -10.08 14.42
CA GLN A 249 -2.03 -10.98 13.37
C GLN A 249 -1.15 -12.24 13.40
N MET A 250 -1.77 -13.40 13.25
CA MET A 250 -1.07 -14.68 13.08
C MET A 250 -0.51 -14.82 11.66
N ASP A 251 0.54 -15.62 11.50
CA ASP A 251 0.91 -16.08 10.15
C ASP A 251 -0.15 -17.02 9.58
N THR A 252 -0.03 -17.41 8.31
CA THR A 252 -1.08 -18.23 7.66
C THR A 252 -1.18 -19.63 8.25
N ASP A 253 -0.14 -20.07 8.95
CA ASP A 253 -0.07 -21.39 9.61
C ASP A 253 -0.63 -21.33 11.04
N GLY A 254 -1.01 -20.14 11.53
CA GLY A 254 -1.53 -19.95 12.87
C GLY A 254 -0.52 -20.27 13.98
N GLN A 255 0.78 -20.19 13.70
CA GLN A 255 1.83 -20.63 14.64
C GLN A 255 2.29 -19.53 15.58
N GLN A 256 2.43 -18.31 15.08
CA GLN A 256 2.90 -17.18 15.86
C GLN A 256 2.38 -15.86 15.29
N THR A 257 2.33 -14.86 16.14
CA THR A 257 2.07 -13.48 15.77
C THR A 257 3.30 -12.76 15.22
N ALA A 258 3.06 -11.63 14.57
CA ALA A 258 4.15 -10.78 14.09
C ALA A 258 5.02 -10.27 15.25
N VAL A 259 4.44 -9.90 16.40
CA VAL A 259 5.20 -9.46 17.56
C VAL A 259 6.06 -10.58 18.15
N GLU A 260 5.55 -11.81 18.26
CA GLU A 260 6.34 -12.96 18.68
C GLU A 260 7.49 -13.25 17.71
N ARG A 261 7.24 -13.13 16.40
CA ARG A 261 8.31 -13.23 15.38
C ARG A 261 9.37 -12.15 15.57
N ALA A 262 8.96 -10.92 15.87
CA ALA A 262 9.88 -9.82 16.12
C ALA A 262 10.72 -10.07 17.38
N ILE A 263 10.09 -10.53 18.47
CA ILE A 263 10.78 -10.90 19.72
C ILE A 263 11.81 -12.00 19.46
N GLN A 264 11.42 -13.06 18.76
CA GLN A 264 12.30 -14.17 18.40
C GLN A 264 13.50 -13.71 17.58
N LYS A 265 13.30 -12.77 16.64
CA LYS A 265 14.34 -12.32 15.71
C LYS A 265 15.26 -11.25 16.31
N TYR A 266 14.69 -10.24 16.96
CA TYR A 266 15.42 -9.05 17.39
C TYR A 266 15.72 -9.02 18.90
N GLY A 267 15.05 -9.87 19.69
CA GLY A 267 15.06 -9.82 21.15
C GLY A 267 13.83 -9.09 21.71
N GLU A 268 13.39 -9.51 22.90
CA GLU A 268 12.23 -8.94 23.59
C GLU A 268 12.44 -7.46 23.92
N LYS A 269 13.58 -7.13 24.55
CA LYS A 269 13.92 -5.77 24.97
C LYS A 269 13.97 -4.82 23.78
N GLU A 270 14.62 -5.24 22.71
CA GLU A 270 14.81 -4.50 21.48
C GLU A 270 13.46 -4.27 20.77
N THR A 271 12.65 -5.31 20.65
CA THR A 271 11.31 -5.24 20.03
C THR A 271 10.39 -4.31 20.82
N MET A 272 10.30 -4.49 22.14
CA MET A 272 9.45 -3.65 22.99
C MET A 272 9.92 -2.21 23.09
N THR A 273 11.22 -1.96 22.93
CA THR A 273 11.75 -0.60 22.81
C THR A 273 11.23 0.07 21.54
N VAL A 274 11.31 -0.61 20.40
CA VAL A 274 10.77 -0.09 19.13
C VAL A 274 9.27 0.17 19.23
N ILE A 275 8.49 -0.80 19.70
CA ILE A 275 7.03 -0.65 19.82
C ILE A 275 6.69 0.51 20.76
N HIS A 276 7.37 0.64 21.90
CA HIS A 276 7.14 1.73 22.85
C HIS A 276 7.50 3.11 22.29
N GLU A 277 8.58 3.22 21.51
CA GLU A 277 8.93 4.49 20.86
C GLU A 277 7.91 4.92 19.81
N MET A 278 7.27 3.96 19.13
CA MET A 278 6.27 4.26 18.09
C MET A 278 4.88 4.51 18.67
N ILE A 279 4.55 3.82 19.76
CA ILE A 279 3.27 3.92 20.45
C ILE A 279 3.45 4.88 21.62
N SER A 280 3.40 6.19 21.32
CA SER A 280 3.48 7.22 22.34
C SER A 280 2.12 7.46 23.01
N SER A 281 2.13 7.84 24.29
CA SER A 281 0.91 8.21 25.03
C SER A 281 0.17 9.41 24.42
N ALA A 282 0.87 10.25 23.65
CA ALA A 282 0.28 11.39 22.96
C ALA A 282 -0.70 10.99 21.84
N GLN A 283 -0.53 9.79 21.27
CA GLN A 283 -1.35 9.32 20.13
C GLN A 283 -2.56 8.47 20.56
N GLN A 284 -2.78 8.31 21.87
CA GLN A 284 -3.93 7.58 22.45
C GLN A 284 -4.24 6.26 21.73
N PHE A 285 -3.21 5.47 21.44
CA PHE A 285 -3.39 4.26 20.66
C PHE A 285 -3.85 3.08 21.55
N PRO A 286 -5.00 2.42 21.25
CA PRO A 286 -5.57 1.33 22.05
C PRO A 286 -4.81 0.00 21.86
N ILE A 287 -3.49 -0.02 22.06
CA ILE A 287 -2.64 -1.20 21.83
C ILE A 287 -3.06 -2.41 22.67
N LEU A 288 -3.52 -2.17 23.90
CA LEU A 288 -3.99 -3.22 24.79
C LEU A 288 -5.26 -3.89 24.28
N HIS A 289 -6.15 -3.15 23.60
CA HIS A 289 -7.33 -3.73 22.97
C HIS A 289 -6.90 -4.76 21.94
N HIS A 290 -5.91 -4.45 21.11
CA HIS A 290 -5.41 -5.42 20.14
C HIS A 290 -4.64 -6.59 20.78
N ALA A 291 -3.84 -6.33 21.82
CA ALA A 291 -3.06 -7.36 22.51
C ALA A 291 -3.95 -8.36 23.26
N LEU A 292 -5.01 -7.87 23.91
CA LEU A 292 -5.88 -8.67 24.78
C LEU A 292 -7.11 -9.25 24.05
N THR A 293 -7.42 -8.78 22.84
CA THR A 293 -8.46 -9.42 22.00
C THR A 293 -7.90 -10.53 21.11
N SER A 294 -6.57 -10.66 21.01
CA SER A 294 -5.94 -11.76 20.30
C SER A 294 -5.79 -12.98 21.20
N ILE A 295 -6.59 -14.02 20.91
CA ILE A 295 -6.62 -15.33 21.63
C ILE A 295 -5.24 -16.00 21.66
N HIS A 296 -4.37 -15.69 20.71
CA HIS A 296 -3.19 -16.49 20.44
C HIS A 296 -1.94 -16.09 21.23
N VAL A 297 -2.01 -15.08 22.12
CA VAL A 297 -0.80 -14.46 22.67
C VAL A 297 -0.73 -14.28 24.20
N PRO A 298 -1.14 -15.23 25.07
CA PRO A 298 -1.09 -15.05 26.52
C PRO A 298 0.28 -14.58 27.05
N ALA A 299 1.37 -15.10 26.48
CA ALA A 299 2.73 -14.76 26.91
C ALA A 299 3.12 -13.30 26.66
N THR A 300 2.54 -12.63 25.66
CA THR A 300 2.85 -11.21 25.38
C THR A 300 1.90 -10.24 26.09
N GLN A 301 0.74 -10.70 26.56
CA GLN A 301 -0.24 -9.83 27.20
C GLN A 301 0.33 -9.15 28.44
N ASP A 302 0.97 -9.91 29.33
CA ASP A 302 1.65 -9.37 30.52
C ASP A 302 2.73 -8.35 30.16
N LEU A 303 3.46 -8.60 29.08
CA LEU A 303 4.51 -7.72 28.58
C LEU A 303 3.93 -6.38 28.11
N PHE A 304 2.82 -6.40 27.37
CA PHE A 304 2.13 -5.20 26.92
C PHE A 304 1.45 -4.45 28.07
N MET A 305 0.79 -5.16 29.00
CA MET A 305 0.19 -4.56 30.20
C MET A 305 1.25 -3.84 31.05
N LYS A 306 2.42 -4.46 31.25
CA LYS A 306 3.55 -3.87 31.97
C LYS A 306 4.13 -2.65 31.25
N ARG A 307 4.19 -2.69 29.91
CA ARG A 307 4.84 -1.64 29.12
C ARG A 307 3.93 -0.46 28.79
N PHE A 308 2.63 -0.69 28.69
CA PHE A 308 1.61 0.29 28.29
C PHE A 308 0.47 0.41 29.29
N PRO A 309 0.72 0.59 30.61
CA PRO A 309 -0.35 0.63 31.61
C PRO A 309 -1.33 1.79 31.37
N TRP A 310 -0.87 2.87 30.75
CA TRP A 310 -1.71 4.02 30.38
C TRP A 310 -2.76 3.69 29.32
N ALA A 311 -2.53 2.68 28.48
CA ALA A 311 -3.45 2.30 27.41
C ALA A 311 -4.71 1.58 27.94
N TYR A 312 -4.73 1.20 29.22
CA TYR A 312 -5.85 0.51 29.85
C TYR A 312 -7.14 1.35 29.83
N ASN A 313 -6.98 2.66 29.99
CA ASN A 313 -8.10 3.62 30.04
C ASN A 313 -8.46 4.18 28.66
N LEU A 314 -7.80 3.72 27.59
CA LEU A 314 -8.14 4.17 26.25
C LEU A 314 -9.39 3.48 25.73
N ARG A 315 -9.98 4.10 24.71
CA ARG A 315 -11.08 3.53 23.97
C ARG A 315 -10.61 3.15 22.57
N ASP A 316 -11.19 2.09 22.02
CA ASP A 316 -10.91 1.71 20.63
C ASP A 316 -11.60 2.66 19.62
N HIS A 317 -11.45 2.38 18.32
CA HIS A 317 -12.07 3.16 17.25
C HIS A 317 -13.61 3.12 17.27
N ASN A 318 -14.20 2.15 17.98
CA ASN A 318 -15.64 2.04 18.22
C ASN A 318 -16.05 2.68 19.54
N ASN A 319 -15.16 3.42 20.20
CA ASN A 319 -15.35 4.02 21.52
C ASN A 319 -15.54 2.98 22.66
N ARG A 320 -15.12 1.73 22.47
CA ARG A 320 -15.21 0.69 23.50
C ARG A 320 -14.11 0.84 24.53
N SER A 321 -14.44 0.70 25.81
CA SER A 321 -13.43 0.45 26.83
C SER A 321 -12.69 -0.87 26.55
N LEU A 322 -11.53 -1.08 27.18
CA LEU A 322 -10.77 -2.32 27.01
C LEU A 322 -11.61 -3.56 27.35
N ILE A 323 -12.42 -3.46 28.41
CA ILE A 323 -13.29 -4.56 28.85
C ILE A 323 -14.37 -4.83 27.81
N GLN A 324 -15.02 -3.78 27.29
CA GLN A 324 -16.01 -3.93 26.22
C GLN A 324 -15.41 -4.58 24.96
N ALA A 325 -14.18 -4.23 24.59
CA ALA A 325 -13.49 -4.87 23.47
C ALA A 325 -13.20 -6.36 23.72
N ILE A 326 -12.78 -6.73 24.94
CA ILE A 326 -12.59 -8.13 25.35
C ILE A 326 -13.91 -8.90 25.28
N LEU A 327 -15.01 -8.32 25.75
CA LEU A 327 -16.34 -8.93 25.68
C LEU A 327 -16.81 -9.10 24.24
N ALA A 328 -16.61 -8.08 23.40
CA ALA A 328 -16.99 -8.09 22.00
C ALA A 328 -16.16 -9.08 21.16
N ALA A 329 -14.96 -9.45 21.61
CA ALA A 329 -14.12 -10.46 20.95
C ALA A 329 -14.61 -11.90 21.19
N GLY A 330 -15.56 -12.09 22.11
CA GLY A 330 -16.31 -13.33 22.28
C GLY A 330 -15.84 -14.23 23.43
N PRO A 331 -16.59 -15.32 23.71
CA PRO A 331 -16.45 -16.11 24.94
C PRO A 331 -15.06 -16.71 25.17
N LYS A 332 -14.36 -17.11 24.09
CA LYS A 332 -12.99 -17.66 24.18
C LYS A 332 -12.01 -16.65 24.79
N VAL A 333 -12.02 -15.41 24.30
CA VAL A 333 -11.19 -14.32 24.85
C VAL A 333 -11.58 -14.00 26.29
N VAL A 334 -12.88 -13.94 26.59
CA VAL A 334 -13.38 -13.69 27.95
C VAL A 334 -12.95 -14.78 28.94
N ASN A 335 -12.82 -16.03 28.50
CA ASN A 335 -12.34 -17.14 29.33
C ASN A 335 -10.84 -17.02 29.66
N GLU A 336 -10.02 -16.61 28.70
CA GLU A 336 -8.59 -16.37 28.91
C GLU A 336 -8.35 -15.17 29.84
N HIS A 337 -9.28 -14.22 29.87
CA HIS A 337 -9.23 -13.00 30.67
C HIS A 337 -10.16 -12.98 31.88
N ALA A 338 -10.37 -14.14 32.52
CA ALA A 338 -11.26 -14.26 33.68
C ALA A 338 -10.93 -13.28 34.83
N THR A 339 -9.66 -12.90 34.99
CA THR A 339 -9.23 -11.91 36.00
C THR A 339 -9.70 -10.50 35.66
N VAL A 340 -9.67 -10.09 34.39
CA VAL A 340 -10.19 -8.79 33.93
C VAL A 340 -11.67 -8.70 34.24
N PHE A 341 -12.39 -9.79 33.98
CA PHE A 341 -13.82 -9.91 34.28
C PHE A 341 -14.12 -9.82 35.78
N ALA A 342 -13.38 -10.54 36.63
CA ALA A 342 -13.54 -10.46 38.08
C ALA A 342 -13.21 -9.05 38.64
N SER A 343 -12.35 -8.30 37.95
CA SER A 343 -11.91 -6.96 38.35
C SER A 343 -12.79 -5.81 37.86
N MET A 344 -13.87 -6.08 37.11
CA MET A 344 -14.77 -5.04 36.61
C MET A 344 -15.34 -4.19 37.76
N SER A 345 -15.33 -2.86 37.64
CA SER A 345 -16.03 -1.97 38.58
C SER A 345 -17.54 -1.98 38.30
N ASP A 346 -18.35 -1.57 39.27
CA ASP A 346 -19.80 -1.54 39.08
C ASP A 346 -20.22 -0.53 38.00
N GLU A 347 -19.46 0.56 37.82
CA GLU A 347 -19.64 1.50 36.71
C GLU A 347 -19.38 0.85 35.35
N GLN A 348 -18.34 0.01 35.24
CA GLN A 348 -18.05 -0.73 34.01
C GLN A 348 -19.12 -1.78 33.72
N ILE A 349 -19.74 -2.37 34.75
CA ILE A 349 -20.87 -3.31 34.61
C ILE A 349 -22.12 -2.58 34.09
N CYS A 350 -22.32 -1.32 34.47
CA CYS A 350 -23.39 -0.45 33.95
C CYS A 350 -23.06 0.19 32.59
N GLU A 351 -21.85 0.02 32.05
CA GLU A 351 -21.46 0.70 30.81
C GLU A 351 -21.89 -0.10 29.56
N MET A 352 -22.89 0.38 28.83
CA MET A 352 -23.32 -0.23 27.56
C MET A 352 -22.23 -0.13 26.48
N ASP A 353 -22.06 -1.22 25.73
CA ASP A 353 -21.20 -1.22 24.55
C ASP A 353 -21.76 -0.26 23.49
N PRO A 354 -20.98 0.72 23.02
CA PRO A 354 -21.48 1.76 22.11
C PRO A 354 -21.91 1.26 20.73
N VAL A 355 -21.52 0.05 20.33
CA VAL A 355 -21.85 -0.53 19.01
C VAL A 355 -23.08 -1.44 19.09
N THR A 356 -23.08 -2.35 20.05
CA THR A 356 -24.11 -3.39 20.20
C THR A 356 -25.25 -2.94 21.08
N THR A 357 -25.06 -1.86 21.86
CA THR A 357 -25.99 -1.37 22.89
C THR A 357 -26.29 -2.40 24.00
N LEU A 358 -25.45 -3.43 24.10
CA LEU A 358 -25.57 -4.46 25.13
C LEU A 358 -24.79 -4.05 26.38
N TYR A 359 -25.39 -4.31 27.54
CA TYR A 359 -24.64 -4.33 28.80
C TYR A 359 -23.69 -5.54 28.84
N PRO A 360 -22.61 -5.47 29.63
CA PRO A 360 -21.64 -6.56 29.78
C PRO A 360 -22.25 -7.94 30.04
N PHE A 361 -23.25 -8.06 30.93
CA PHE A 361 -23.89 -9.35 31.21
C PHE A 361 -24.61 -9.92 29.99
N ALA A 362 -25.23 -9.04 29.18
CA ALA A 362 -25.91 -9.43 27.96
C ALA A 362 -24.92 -9.76 26.85
N ALA A 363 -23.82 -8.99 26.73
CA ALA A 363 -22.75 -9.27 25.77
C ALA A 363 -22.11 -10.64 26.01
N VAL A 364 -21.85 -11.01 27.27
CA VAL A 364 -21.31 -12.34 27.63
C VAL A 364 -22.31 -13.46 27.33
N ALA A 365 -23.60 -13.21 27.54
CA ALA A 365 -24.65 -14.17 27.21
C ALA A 365 -24.94 -14.25 25.70
N SER A 366 -24.52 -13.26 24.93
CA SER A 366 -24.80 -13.15 23.49
C SER A 366 -23.67 -13.80 22.70
N GLY A 367 -23.94 -14.99 22.15
CA GLY A 367 -23.00 -15.71 21.30
C GLY A 367 -23.38 -17.19 21.20
N GLU A 368 -22.77 -17.90 20.25
CA GLU A 368 -22.96 -19.36 20.09
C GLU A 368 -22.50 -20.13 21.34
N ASP A 369 -21.48 -19.59 22.03
CA ASP A 369 -20.89 -20.13 23.27
C ASP A 369 -21.14 -19.22 24.49
N GLY A 370 -22.32 -18.60 24.60
CA GLY A 370 -22.63 -17.66 25.68
C GLY A 370 -22.39 -18.24 27.09
N ASP A 371 -21.73 -17.48 27.96
CA ASP A 371 -21.40 -17.91 29.33
C ASP A 371 -22.42 -17.37 30.34
N LEU A 372 -23.46 -18.18 30.59
CA LEU A 372 -24.53 -17.80 31.51
C LEU A 372 -24.04 -17.63 32.96
N GLU A 373 -23.04 -18.39 33.39
CA GLU A 373 -22.52 -18.29 34.77
C GLU A 373 -21.87 -16.92 35.00
N LYS A 374 -21.05 -16.47 34.04
CA LYS A 374 -20.49 -15.12 34.05
C LYS A 374 -21.56 -14.04 33.91
N SER A 375 -22.55 -14.24 33.04
CA SER A 375 -23.68 -13.32 32.93
C SER A 375 -24.41 -13.14 34.27
N PHE A 376 -24.74 -14.25 34.95
CA PHE A 376 -25.37 -14.23 36.27
C PHE A 376 -24.46 -13.61 37.34
N TYR A 377 -23.15 -13.85 37.28
CA TYR A 377 -22.20 -13.22 38.19
C TYR A 377 -22.26 -11.69 38.09
N LEU A 378 -22.26 -11.12 36.89
CA LEU A 378 -22.37 -9.66 36.71
C LEU A 378 -23.71 -9.11 37.19
N LEU A 379 -24.81 -9.80 36.88
CA LEU A 379 -26.14 -9.42 37.36
C LEU A 379 -26.24 -9.45 38.88
N ARG A 380 -25.60 -10.44 39.54
CA ARG A 380 -25.57 -10.51 41.00
C ARG A 380 -24.77 -9.38 41.62
N ARG A 381 -23.70 -8.94 40.96
CA ARG A 381 -22.89 -7.80 41.41
C ARG A 381 -23.64 -6.48 41.27
N GLN A 382 -24.35 -6.29 40.17
CA GLN A 382 -25.13 -5.07 39.93
C GLN A 382 -26.54 -5.38 39.40
N PRO A 383 -27.49 -5.73 40.29
CA PRO A 383 -28.84 -6.09 39.88
C PRO A 383 -29.64 -4.90 39.34
N GLY A 384 -29.28 -3.67 39.73
CA GLY A 384 -29.97 -2.44 39.31
C GLY A 384 -29.94 -2.19 37.79
N VAL A 385 -29.00 -2.80 37.05
CA VAL A 385 -28.98 -2.72 35.59
C VAL A 385 -30.26 -3.28 34.96
N LEU A 386 -30.92 -4.25 35.61
CA LEU A 386 -32.20 -4.79 35.10
C LEU A 386 -33.32 -3.75 35.15
N ASP A 387 -33.34 -2.87 36.15
CA ASP A 387 -34.32 -1.80 36.26
C ASP A 387 -34.10 -0.74 35.16
N GLU A 388 -32.84 -0.43 34.83
CA GLU A 388 -32.47 0.44 33.71
C GLU A 388 -32.90 -0.15 32.36
N VAL A 389 -32.67 -1.46 32.15
CA VAL A 389 -33.11 -2.16 30.94
C VAL A 389 -34.65 -2.14 30.84
N ALA A 390 -35.34 -2.42 31.95
CA ALA A 390 -36.81 -2.44 31.97
C ALA A 390 -37.40 -1.04 31.68
N THR A 391 -36.82 0.01 32.26
CA THR A 391 -37.24 1.40 32.00
C THR A 391 -36.93 1.83 30.56
N GLY A 392 -35.75 1.48 30.03
CA GLY A 392 -35.38 1.75 28.64
C GLY A 392 -36.32 1.10 27.60
N ILE A 393 -36.77 -0.13 27.85
CA ILE A 393 -37.74 -0.82 26.97
C ILE A 393 -39.11 -0.12 26.98
N ALA A 394 -39.58 0.32 28.16
CA ALA A 394 -40.84 1.04 28.29
C ALA A 394 -40.84 2.36 27.49
N ASP A 395 -39.73 3.09 27.49
CA ASP A 395 -39.57 4.35 26.77
C ASP A 395 -39.47 4.17 25.23
N GLN A 396 -38.96 3.04 24.74
CA GLN A 396 -38.95 2.74 23.31
C GLN A 396 -40.34 2.32 22.77
N GLY A 397 -41.13 1.62 23.59
CA GLY A 397 -42.50 1.21 23.25
C GLY A 397 -43.48 2.38 23.11
N THR A 398 -43.30 3.44 23.89
CA THR A 398 -44.16 4.63 23.82
C THR A 398 -43.88 5.50 22.58
N LYS A 399 -42.63 5.53 22.08
CA LYS A 399 -42.26 6.32 20.88
C LYS A 399 -42.70 5.69 19.56
N THR A 400 -42.84 4.37 19.48
CA THR A 400 -43.20 3.66 18.24
C THR A 400 -44.71 3.57 17.99
N SER A 401 -45.55 3.82 18.99
CA SER A 401 -47.02 3.77 18.84
C SER A 401 -47.67 5.05 18.29
N GLY A 402 -46.94 6.17 18.22
CA GLY A 402 -47.51 7.50 17.90
C GLY A 402 -47.67 7.90 16.42
N LYS A 403 -47.29 7.08 15.43
CA LYS A 403 -47.22 7.51 14.01
C LYS A 403 -47.87 6.58 12.97
N LYS A 404 -48.91 5.82 13.31
CA LYS A 404 -49.83 5.24 12.30
C LYS A 404 -51.07 6.13 12.12
N LYS A 405 -50.88 7.35 11.60
CA LYS A 405 -51.98 8.19 11.10
C LYS A 405 -52.43 7.57 9.77
N ARG A 406 -53.51 6.77 9.79
CA ARG A 406 -54.16 6.23 8.60
C ARG A 406 -54.48 7.39 7.65
N LYS A 407 -53.79 7.45 6.52
CA LYS A 407 -54.18 8.31 5.38
C LYS A 407 -55.47 7.70 4.84
N ARG A 408 -56.60 8.38 5.07
CA ARG A 408 -57.90 8.02 4.50
C ARG A 408 -57.89 8.59 3.09
N ASP A 409 -57.86 7.72 2.09
CA ASP A 409 -58.06 8.12 0.70
C ASP A 409 -59.56 8.41 0.54
N ASP A 410 -59.92 9.69 0.51
CA ASP A 410 -61.25 10.13 0.12
C ASP A 410 -61.23 10.30 -1.40
N ASN A 411 -61.77 9.31 -2.12
CA ASN A 411 -62.19 9.43 -3.51
C ASN A 411 -63.58 10.06 -3.54
N ASN A 412 -63.70 11.24 -4.14
CA ASN A 412 -64.93 11.74 -4.75
C ASN A 412 -64.59 12.56 -5.99
#